data_AF-A0A6I4M0P4-F1
#
_entry.id   AF-A0A6I4M0P4-F1
#
_cell.length_a   1.000
_cell.length_b   1.000
_cell.length_c   1.000
_cell.angle_alpha   90.00
_cell.angle_beta   90.00
_cell.angle_gamma   90.00
#
_symmetry.space_group_name_H-M   'P 1'
#
loop_
_entity.id
_entity.type
_entity.pdbx_description
1 polymer ?
#
loop_
_entity_poly.entity_id
_entity_poly.type
_entity_poly.pdbx_seq_one_letter_code
_entity_poly.pdbx_strand_id
1 'polypeptide(L)'
;MAWTSRKARAVWEPRLQEAAAQGATRWIAEAQRGFIDLALVRLAPFEAPLLRRRFQEAGMRLAILGPNAPVGMADLLASARASGLWCLGGAADAVKAGEAAWTTGDVVGLGNLLGMPGCCLQALFAHNLFARPEWSSSQGVSLQTWQTNHTLHRLGLSPAPWLPCTPDCRSTLEWIAGSEAPADLPEILSWPLEWSALHGIAQVLTPVFRLVHDTIATGRKARHERGAIDAAPAEAATGLVFPFRTPRRRPLEGRRTFQDGIANITQDAPTVQVGGVTSLSSFEVPKILSEPVILVGAGADLPEFASRTDSNEESQEALFAPAPSPAFALSDFERASQLETQPHAGAEPVVTGGMLLEPVAKDTWSILLSGCRRWVFCAPGSPADLLAGGPDLFDPELRYRLSRSGLDIRECEQVAGDIIGIAAGWWCQFRDLEPVQAVIAERSDRLA
;
A
#
# COMPACT_ATOMS: atom_id res chain seq x y z
N MET A 1 7.92 -3.97 2.15
CA MET A 1 8.99 -4.05 1.13
C MET A 1 8.72 -5.26 0.25
N ALA A 2 8.92 -5.15 -1.08
CA ALA A 2 8.73 -6.22 -2.05
C ALA A 2 9.97 -6.34 -2.95
N TRP A 3 10.50 -7.54 -3.11
CA TRP A 3 11.74 -7.80 -3.86
C TRP A 3 11.49 -7.93 -5.36
N THR A 4 12.38 -7.40 -6.20
CA THR A 4 12.24 -7.48 -7.68
C THR A 4 12.56 -8.88 -8.22
N SER A 5 13.34 -9.68 -7.50
CA SER A 5 13.57 -11.10 -7.79
C SER A 5 14.00 -11.89 -6.56
N ARG A 6 13.86 -13.23 -6.62
CA ARG A 6 14.42 -14.13 -5.58
C ARG A 6 15.95 -14.03 -5.47
N LYS A 7 16.65 -13.78 -6.59
CA LYS A 7 18.11 -13.58 -6.61
C LYS A 7 18.49 -12.29 -5.86
N ALA A 8 17.80 -11.19 -6.16
CA ALA A 8 18.01 -9.92 -5.45
C ALA A 8 17.78 -10.08 -3.95
N ARG A 9 16.68 -10.72 -3.54
CA ARG A 9 16.39 -11.03 -2.14
C ARG A 9 17.55 -11.79 -1.46
N ALA A 10 17.98 -12.91 -2.04
CA ALA A 10 18.98 -13.79 -1.42
C ALA A 10 20.35 -13.10 -1.18
N VAL A 11 20.73 -12.15 -2.04
CA VAL A 11 21.98 -11.39 -1.90
C VAL A 11 21.80 -10.16 -0.99
N TRP A 12 20.72 -9.42 -1.17
CA TRP A 12 20.58 -8.08 -0.59
C TRP A 12 19.80 -8.02 0.71
N GLU A 13 18.89 -8.96 1.00
CA GLU A 13 18.19 -9.00 2.29
C GLU A 13 19.15 -9.05 3.49
N PRO A 14 20.16 -9.95 3.55
CA PRO A 14 21.12 -9.95 4.66
C PRO A 14 22.00 -8.69 4.68
N ARG A 15 22.46 -8.18 3.52
CA ARG A 15 23.30 -6.97 3.44
C ARG A 15 22.57 -5.72 3.95
N LEU A 16 21.29 -5.55 3.58
CA LEU A 16 20.47 -4.43 4.08
C LEU A 16 20.20 -4.55 5.60
N GLN A 17 19.92 -5.76 6.09
CA GLN A 17 19.71 -6.01 7.52
C GLN A 17 20.97 -5.72 8.34
N GLU A 18 22.13 -6.18 7.86
CA GLU A 18 23.43 -5.92 8.48
C GLU A 18 23.79 -4.43 8.46
N ALA A 19 23.65 -3.75 7.31
CA ALA A 19 23.90 -2.31 7.21
C ALA A 19 23.00 -1.49 8.14
N ALA A 20 21.73 -1.88 8.32
CA ALA A 20 20.80 -1.25 9.25
C ALA A 20 21.18 -1.50 10.72
N ALA A 21 21.59 -2.73 11.07
CA ALA A 21 22.05 -3.08 12.41
C ALA A 21 23.38 -2.38 12.77
N GLN A 22 24.29 -2.27 11.79
CA GLN A 22 25.51 -1.47 11.90
C GLN A 22 25.19 0.02 12.06
N GLY A 23 24.18 0.57 11.39
CA GLY A 23 23.73 1.96 11.57
C GLY A 23 23.40 2.30 13.03
N ALA A 24 22.65 1.44 13.73
CA ALA A 24 22.35 1.62 15.15
C ALA A 24 23.60 1.52 16.04
N THR A 25 24.55 0.65 15.70
CA THR A 25 25.82 0.49 16.44
C THR A 25 26.81 1.63 16.15
N ARG A 26 26.81 2.18 14.93
CA ARG A 26 27.65 3.29 14.49
C ARG A 26 27.42 4.53 15.33
N TRP A 27 26.18 4.92 15.59
CA TRP A 27 25.88 6.09 16.42
C TRP A 27 26.42 5.96 17.85
N ILE A 28 26.55 4.74 18.37
CA ILE A 28 27.23 4.47 19.65
C ILE A 28 28.74 4.76 19.53
N ALA A 29 29.37 4.26 18.46
CA ALA A 29 30.80 4.47 18.20
C ALA A 29 31.13 5.95 17.93
N GLU A 30 30.25 6.69 17.24
CA GLU A 30 30.39 8.14 17.06
C GLU A 30 30.26 8.90 18.39
N ALA A 31 29.34 8.49 19.27
CA ALA A 31 29.23 9.05 20.62
C ALA A 31 30.45 8.73 21.51
N GLN A 32 30.99 7.51 21.43
CA GLN A 32 32.23 7.12 22.12
C GLN A 32 33.45 7.93 21.64
N ARG A 33 33.49 8.26 20.35
CA ARG A 33 34.54 9.07 19.74
C ARG A 33 34.35 10.58 19.95
N GLY A 34 33.23 11.01 20.53
CA GLY A 34 32.91 12.43 20.74
C GLY A 34 32.53 13.19 19.46
N PHE A 35 32.12 12.50 18.39
CA PHE A 35 31.60 13.14 17.17
C PHE A 35 30.16 13.66 17.34
N ILE A 36 29.43 13.12 18.32
CA ILE A 36 28.11 13.56 18.78
C ILE A 36 28.06 13.36 20.30
N ASP A 37 27.37 14.24 21.03
CA ASP A 37 27.23 14.07 22.50
C ASP A 37 26.23 12.95 22.85
N LEU A 38 25.31 12.69 21.92
CA LEU A 38 24.15 11.84 22.14
C LEU A 38 23.78 11.08 20.84
N ALA A 39 23.49 9.79 20.99
CA ALA A 39 22.87 8.95 19.98
C ALA A 39 21.41 8.68 20.33
N LEU A 40 20.50 8.87 19.38
CA LEU A 40 19.09 8.49 19.51
C LEU A 40 18.76 7.39 18.48
N VAL A 41 18.32 6.24 19.00
CA VAL A 41 18.07 5.02 18.21
C VAL A 41 16.70 4.44 18.54
N ARG A 42 16.14 3.64 17.62
CA ARG A 42 14.89 2.89 17.84
C ARG A 42 15.12 1.39 17.84
N LEU A 43 14.92 0.76 18.99
CA LEU A 43 15.30 -0.62 19.26
C LEU A 43 14.06 -1.52 19.38
N ALA A 44 14.20 -2.79 19.02
CA ALA A 44 13.24 -3.79 19.49
C ALA A 44 13.40 -3.98 21.01
N PRO A 45 12.33 -4.28 21.77
CA PRO A 45 12.42 -4.37 23.23
C PRO A 45 13.49 -5.35 23.75
N PHE A 46 13.75 -6.43 23.02
CA PHE A 46 14.78 -7.43 23.38
C PHE A 46 16.22 -6.98 23.12
N GLU A 47 16.45 -5.95 22.29
CA GLU A 47 17.78 -5.42 22.00
C GLU A 47 18.24 -4.40 23.06
N ALA A 48 17.29 -3.71 23.71
CA ALA A 48 17.59 -2.65 24.66
C ALA A 48 18.47 -3.11 25.86
N PRO A 49 18.32 -4.32 26.44
CA PRO A 49 19.23 -4.84 27.47
C PRO A 49 20.66 -5.08 26.93
N LEU A 50 20.80 -5.62 25.72
CA LEU A 50 22.09 -5.88 25.07
C LEU A 50 22.81 -4.57 24.78
N LEU A 51 22.08 -3.57 24.26
CA LEU A 51 22.65 -2.26 23.98
C LEU A 51 23.00 -1.50 25.26
N ARG A 52 22.16 -1.56 26.30
CA ARG A 52 22.44 -0.96 27.61
C ARG A 52 23.78 -1.47 28.17
N ARG A 53 24.02 -2.78 28.07
CA ARG A 53 25.28 -3.38 28.49
C ARG A 53 26.47 -2.82 27.69
N ARG A 54 26.37 -2.71 26.37
CA ARG A 54 27.42 -2.10 25.53
C ARG A 54 27.71 -0.64 25.89
N PHE A 55 26.67 0.16 26.17
CA PHE A 55 26.83 1.53 26.64
C PHE A 55 27.57 1.56 28.00
N GLN A 56 27.18 0.71 28.95
CA GLN A 56 27.84 0.60 30.27
C GLN A 56 29.30 0.15 30.18
N GLU A 57 29.61 -0.85 29.34
CA GLU A 57 30.97 -1.33 29.09
C GLU A 57 31.88 -0.23 28.48
N ALA A 58 31.29 0.77 27.82
CA ALA A 58 31.97 1.96 27.29
C ALA A 58 31.93 3.18 28.24
N GLY A 59 31.52 3.03 29.49
CA GLY A 59 31.43 4.14 30.45
C GLY A 59 30.29 5.12 30.21
N MET A 60 29.35 4.77 29.32
CA MET A 60 28.21 5.60 28.92
C MET A 60 26.88 5.09 29.50
N ARG A 61 25.82 5.89 29.37
CA ARG A 61 24.45 5.54 29.80
C ARG A 61 23.56 5.25 28.59
N LEU A 62 22.58 4.34 28.76
CA LEU A 62 21.44 4.18 27.85
C LEU A 62 20.12 4.40 28.61
N ALA A 63 19.40 5.46 28.27
CA ALA A 63 18.02 5.71 28.70
C ALA A 63 17.02 5.08 27.71
N ILE A 64 15.90 4.58 28.23
CA ILE A 64 14.78 4.06 27.45
C ILE A 64 13.61 5.02 27.64
N LEU A 65 13.13 5.59 26.55
CA LEU A 65 12.12 6.66 26.54
C LEU A 65 10.69 6.13 26.35
N GLY A 66 10.55 4.91 25.83
CA GLY A 66 9.26 4.27 25.54
C GLY A 66 8.96 4.16 24.03
N PRO A 67 7.77 3.67 23.65
CA PRO A 67 7.43 3.37 22.25
C PRO A 67 7.06 4.61 21.42
N ASN A 68 6.63 5.69 22.09
CA ASN A 68 6.05 6.88 21.47
C ASN A 68 7.05 8.04 21.50
N ALA A 69 7.17 8.76 20.39
CA ALA A 69 7.89 10.04 20.35
C ALA A 69 6.93 11.20 20.67
N PRO A 70 7.41 12.29 21.27
CA PRO A 70 6.73 13.58 21.25
C PRO A 70 6.37 14.01 19.82
N VAL A 71 5.31 14.81 19.68
CA VAL A 71 4.89 15.36 18.39
C VAL A 71 6.06 16.15 17.77
N GLY A 72 6.35 15.90 16.48
CA GLY A 72 7.48 16.48 15.76
C GLY A 72 8.86 15.84 16.03
N MET A 73 9.04 15.09 17.12
CA MET A 73 10.30 14.37 17.37
C MET A 73 10.46 13.10 16.52
N ALA A 74 9.37 12.52 16.02
CA ALA A 74 9.44 11.40 15.09
C ALA A 74 10.10 11.79 13.74
N ASP A 75 9.93 13.05 13.32
CA ASP A 75 10.39 13.56 12.03
C ASP A 75 11.85 14.06 12.04
N LEU A 76 12.46 14.21 13.23
CA LEU A 76 13.88 14.54 13.40
C LEU A 76 14.82 13.52 12.73
N LEU A 77 14.40 12.26 12.64
CA LEU A 77 15.35 11.14 12.58
C LEU A 77 15.16 10.19 11.40
N ALA A 78 16.31 9.75 10.93
CA ALA A 78 16.49 8.70 9.96
C ALA A 78 16.28 7.28 10.58
N SER A 79 15.12 7.03 11.20
CA SER A 79 14.86 5.82 11.98
C SER A 79 14.24 4.66 11.19
N ALA A 80 14.82 3.46 11.39
CA ALA A 80 14.59 2.24 10.62
C ALA A 80 13.25 1.52 10.85
N ARG A 81 12.59 1.79 11.98
CA ARG A 81 11.51 0.92 12.47
C ARG A 81 10.23 1.70 12.69
N ALA A 82 9.12 1.14 12.19
CA ALA A 82 7.77 1.63 12.47
C ALA A 82 7.35 1.40 13.94
N SER A 83 7.90 0.36 14.58
CA SER A 83 7.65 -0.01 15.98
C SER A 83 8.95 -0.23 16.75
N GLY A 84 8.91 -0.04 18.07
CA GLY A 84 10.07 -0.21 18.95
C GLY A 84 10.24 0.93 19.95
N LEU A 85 11.14 0.73 20.90
CA LEU A 85 11.47 1.68 21.96
C LEU A 85 12.46 2.72 21.45
N TRP A 86 12.18 3.99 21.71
CA TRP A 86 13.16 5.06 21.58
C TRP A 86 14.16 4.99 22.74
N CYS A 87 15.43 5.10 22.42
CA CYS A 87 16.51 5.04 23.40
C CYS A 87 17.56 6.11 23.13
N LEU A 88 17.99 6.80 24.18
CA LEU A 88 19.09 7.77 24.16
C LEU A 88 20.34 7.15 24.77
N GLY A 89 21.47 7.28 24.10
CA GLY A 89 22.74 6.78 24.59
C GLY A 89 23.89 7.75 24.38
N GLY A 90 24.74 7.90 25.38
CA GLY A 90 25.85 8.85 25.37
C GLY A 90 26.42 9.07 26.78
N ALA A 91 27.14 10.18 26.97
CA ALA A 91 27.61 10.60 28.28
C ALA A 91 26.44 10.79 29.27
N ALA A 92 26.66 10.57 30.56
CA ALA A 92 25.57 10.48 31.54
C ALA A 92 24.78 11.80 31.72
N ASP A 93 25.47 12.93 31.54
CA ASP A 93 24.95 14.30 31.49
C ASP A 93 24.24 14.59 30.16
N ALA A 94 24.84 14.24 29.01
CA ALA A 94 24.20 14.38 27.69
C ALA A 94 22.89 13.57 27.60
N VAL A 95 22.87 12.34 28.14
CA VAL A 95 21.65 11.51 28.24
C VAL A 95 20.63 12.16 29.16
N LYS A 96 21.03 12.74 30.30
CA LYS A 96 20.12 13.46 31.20
C LYS A 96 19.53 14.71 30.55
N ALA A 97 20.33 15.46 29.81
CA ALA A 97 19.87 16.62 29.03
C ALA A 97 18.90 16.20 27.92
N GLY A 98 19.20 15.10 27.22
CA GLY A 98 18.31 14.51 26.21
C GLY A 98 17.01 13.96 26.76
N GLU A 99 17.02 13.31 27.93
CA GLU A 99 15.80 12.87 28.65
C GLU A 99 14.91 14.08 28.99
N ALA A 100 15.50 15.19 29.44
CA ALA A 100 14.78 16.42 29.71
C ALA A 100 14.18 17.02 28.42
N ALA A 101 15.00 17.18 27.37
CA ALA A 101 14.57 17.72 26.07
C ALA A 101 13.46 16.85 25.42
N TRP A 102 13.57 15.53 25.53
CA TRP A 102 12.52 14.60 25.09
C TRP A 102 11.22 14.80 25.87
N THR A 103 11.31 14.94 27.20
CA THR A 103 10.13 15.11 28.06
C THR A 103 9.42 16.45 27.82
N THR A 104 10.17 17.52 27.51
CA THR A 104 9.62 18.86 27.23
C THR A 104 9.24 19.08 25.77
N GLY A 105 9.62 18.18 24.85
CA GLY A 105 9.46 18.40 23.41
C GLY A 105 10.45 19.42 22.83
N ASP A 106 11.58 19.69 23.50
CA ASP A 106 12.63 20.58 22.99
C ASP A 106 13.43 19.92 21.86
N VAL A 107 12.87 20.04 20.66
CA VAL A 107 13.45 19.59 19.39
C VAL A 107 14.79 20.31 19.09
N VAL A 108 14.99 21.56 19.52
CA VAL A 108 16.25 22.30 19.30
C VAL A 108 17.35 21.74 20.20
N GLY A 109 17.09 21.63 21.50
CA GLY A 109 18.03 21.10 22.49
C GLY A 109 18.43 19.67 22.18
N LEU A 110 17.46 18.82 21.84
CA LEU A 110 17.76 17.44 21.41
C LEU A 110 18.59 17.41 20.12
N GLY A 111 18.24 18.23 19.12
CA GLY A 111 18.96 18.28 17.86
C GLY A 111 20.42 18.74 17.99
N ASN A 112 20.70 19.70 18.87
CA ASN A 112 22.06 20.12 19.21
C ASN A 112 22.88 18.97 19.84
N LEU A 113 22.29 18.23 20.79
CA LEU A 113 22.93 17.06 21.43
C LEU A 113 23.24 15.93 20.43
N LEU A 114 22.45 15.80 19.37
CA LEU A 114 22.68 14.86 18.26
C LEU A 114 23.76 15.34 17.27
N GLY A 115 24.39 16.50 17.50
CA GLY A 115 25.36 17.10 16.58
C GLY A 115 24.75 17.62 15.28
N MET A 116 23.43 17.85 15.23
CA MET A 116 22.77 18.27 14.00
C MET A 116 23.21 19.69 13.59
N PRO A 117 23.64 19.93 12.34
CA PRO A 117 24.03 21.25 11.88
C PRO A 117 22.91 22.28 12.04
N GLY A 118 23.24 23.51 12.45
CA GLY A 118 22.25 24.58 12.66
C GLY A 118 21.36 24.86 11.43
N CYS A 119 21.89 24.67 10.22
CA CYS A 119 21.12 24.78 8.98
C CYS A 119 20.10 23.63 8.78
N CYS A 120 20.36 22.44 9.33
CA CYS A 120 19.43 21.31 9.36
C CYS A 120 18.37 21.49 10.46
N LEU A 121 18.76 22.01 11.63
CA LEU A 121 17.82 22.37 12.68
C LEU A 121 16.85 23.48 12.24
N GLN A 122 17.36 24.60 11.71
CA GLN A 122 16.51 25.67 11.18
C GLN A 122 15.57 25.16 10.07
N ALA A 123 16.07 24.26 9.22
CA ALA A 123 15.31 23.66 8.13
C ALA A 123 14.13 22.80 8.57
N LEU A 124 14.22 22.16 9.73
CA LEU A 124 13.16 21.34 10.36
C LEU A 124 12.00 22.19 10.88
N PHE A 125 12.28 23.37 11.45
CA PHE A 125 11.25 24.28 11.94
C PHE A 125 10.62 25.14 10.84
N ALA A 126 11.41 25.54 9.83
CA ALA A 126 10.91 26.35 8.73
C ALA A 126 9.89 25.60 7.86
N HIS A 127 10.07 24.29 7.69
CA HIS A 127 9.24 23.44 6.84
C HIS A 127 9.15 22.03 7.41
N ASN A 128 7.97 21.41 7.34
CA ASN A 128 7.86 19.96 7.40
C ASN A 128 8.81 19.35 6.36
N LEU A 129 9.88 18.68 6.80
CA LEU A 129 10.97 18.24 5.90
C LEU A 129 10.46 17.37 4.75
N PHE A 130 9.47 16.51 5.02
CA PHE A 130 8.81 15.65 4.02
C PHE A 130 7.84 16.39 3.09
N ALA A 131 7.45 17.63 3.41
CA ALA A 131 6.60 18.48 2.56
C ALA A 131 7.43 19.51 1.77
N ARG A 132 8.76 19.48 1.82
CA ARG A 132 9.62 20.48 1.15
C ARG A 132 9.30 20.55 -0.34
N PRO A 133 8.86 21.72 -0.86
CA PRO A 133 8.63 21.89 -2.28
C PRO A 133 9.89 21.66 -3.09
N GLU A 134 11.07 22.03 -2.57
CA GLU A 134 12.40 21.80 -3.16
C GLU A 134 12.71 20.33 -3.42
N TRP A 135 12.13 19.44 -2.57
CA TRP A 135 11.84 18.05 -2.89
C TRP A 135 11.09 18.01 -4.23
N SER A 136 9.77 18.18 -4.17
CA SER A 136 8.78 18.04 -5.26
C SER A 136 9.04 18.81 -6.58
N SER A 137 9.75 19.93 -6.56
CA SER A 137 9.84 20.92 -7.65
C SER A 137 11.07 20.75 -8.54
N SER A 138 12.02 19.92 -8.09
CA SER A 138 13.26 19.61 -8.80
C SER A 138 13.04 18.61 -9.95
N GLN A 139 12.15 18.96 -10.90
CA GLN A 139 12.08 18.24 -12.18
C GLN A 139 13.43 18.34 -12.89
N GLY A 140 14.20 17.25 -12.87
CA GLY A 140 15.48 17.13 -13.58
C GLY A 140 16.75 17.39 -12.76
N VAL A 141 16.69 17.65 -11.44
CA VAL A 141 17.92 17.73 -10.63
C VAL A 141 18.42 16.32 -10.31
N SER A 142 19.40 15.85 -11.09
CA SER A 142 20.12 14.61 -10.82
C SER A 142 20.93 14.74 -9.53
N LEU A 143 20.41 14.17 -8.45
CA LEU A 143 21.14 14.08 -7.18
C LEU A 143 22.21 12.99 -7.28
N GLN A 144 23.48 13.40 -7.19
CA GLN A 144 24.65 12.54 -7.47
C GLN A 144 25.33 11.99 -6.20
N THR A 145 25.16 12.65 -5.06
CA THR A 145 25.93 12.40 -3.82
C THR A 145 25.24 11.37 -2.90
N TRP A 146 25.71 10.12 -2.87
CA TRP A 146 25.16 9.07 -1.99
C TRP A 146 25.11 9.49 -0.51
N GLN A 147 26.05 10.35 -0.10
CA GLN A 147 26.22 10.87 1.25
C GLN A 147 25.00 11.62 1.78
N THR A 148 24.12 12.16 0.94
CA THR A 148 22.88 12.83 1.39
C THR A 148 21.63 12.01 1.10
N ASN A 149 21.79 10.76 0.65
CA ASN A 149 20.66 9.89 0.35
C ASN A 149 20.00 9.40 1.64
N HIS A 150 18.93 10.06 2.05
CA HIS A 150 18.08 9.60 3.14
C HIS A 150 16.83 8.86 2.68
N THR A 151 16.64 8.59 1.37
CA THR A 151 15.40 7.94 0.88
C THR A 151 15.17 6.53 1.45
N LEU A 152 16.23 5.88 1.91
CA LEU A 152 16.20 4.55 2.55
C LEU A 152 16.28 4.61 4.09
N HIS A 153 16.13 5.78 4.72
CA HIS A 153 16.20 5.91 6.18
C HIS A 153 15.14 5.06 6.91
N ARG A 154 13.96 4.85 6.29
CA ARG A 154 12.90 3.96 6.79
C ARG A 154 13.30 2.48 6.84
N LEU A 155 14.49 2.11 6.32
CA LEU A 155 15.12 0.80 6.47
C LEU A 155 16.31 0.82 7.44
N GLY A 156 16.66 1.97 8.03
CA GLY A 156 17.84 2.18 8.87
C GLY A 156 19.10 2.53 8.11
N LEU A 157 18.96 2.78 6.80
CA LEU A 157 20.05 3.02 5.88
C LEU A 157 20.18 4.53 5.74
N SER A 158 20.99 5.12 6.62
CA SER A 158 21.23 6.57 6.64
C SER A 158 22.71 6.90 6.85
N PRO A 159 23.27 7.84 6.06
CA PRO A 159 24.66 8.23 6.17
C PRO A 159 24.93 9.17 7.36
N ALA A 160 23.90 9.84 7.89
CA ALA A 160 23.90 10.67 9.10
C ALA A 160 22.67 10.33 10.00
N PRO A 161 22.67 10.65 11.31
CA PRO A 161 21.53 10.33 12.18
C PRO A 161 20.31 11.25 11.95
N TRP A 162 20.48 12.39 11.26
CA TRP A 162 19.44 13.35 10.88
C TRP A 162 19.14 13.37 9.39
N LEU A 163 18.06 14.04 9.01
CA LEU A 163 17.71 14.36 7.61
C LEU A 163 18.41 15.67 7.18
N PRO A 164 19.23 15.70 6.11
CA PRO A 164 19.87 16.93 5.64
C PRO A 164 18.84 17.95 5.11
N CYS A 165 19.07 19.24 5.38
CA CYS A 165 18.17 20.33 4.94
C CYS A 165 18.00 20.42 3.42
N THR A 166 19.06 20.12 2.67
CA THR A 166 19.09 20.09 1.22
C THR A 166 19.85 18.86 0.74
N PRO A 167 19.60 18.39 -0.50
CA PRO A 167 20.35 17.28 -1.09
C PRO A 167 21.86 17.48 -1.21
N ASP A 168 22.37 18.71 -1.14
CA ASP A 168 23.81 19.01 -1.14
C ASP A 168 24.20 19.81 0.11
N CYS A 169 23.59 19.47 1.25
CA CYS A 169 23.87 20.11 2.54
C CYS A 169 25.34 19.98 2.93
N ARG A 170 26.12 21.04 2.69
CA ARG A 170 27.56 21.09 2.94
C ARG A 170 27.94 20.65 4.36
N SER A 171 27.25 21.12 5.39
CA SER A 171 27.55 20.76 6.78
C SER A 171 27.29 19.28 7.08
N THR A 172 26.32 18.65 6.41
CA THR A 172 26.10 17.20 6.52
C THR A 172 27.18 16.43 5.75
N LEU A 173 27.60 16.92 4.57
CA LEU A 173 28.70 16.33 3.80
C LEU A 173 30.04 16.40 4.57
N GLU A 174 30.35 17.53 5.20
CA GLU A 174 31.54 17.73 6.03
C GLU A 174 31.53 16.81 7.26
N TRP A 175 30.37 16.63 7.93
CA TRP A 175 30.23 15.68 9.03
C TRP A 175 30.43 14.23 8.57
N ILE A 176 29.83 13.83 7.45
CA ILE A 176 29.97 12.47 6.90
C ILE A 176 31.42 12.19 6.49
N ALA A 177 32.15 13.18 5.96
CA ALA A 177 33.56 13.02 5.62
C ALA A 177 34.46 12.73 6.85
N GLY A 178 34.00 13.07 8.06
CA GLY A 178 34.66 12.73 9.33
C GLY A 178 34.19 11.42 9.97
N SER A 179 33.12 10.79 9.50
CA SER A 179 32.51 9.60 10.12
C SER A 179 32.65 8.35 9.25
N GLU A 180 32.87 7.20 9.88
CA GLU A 180 33.01 5.92 9.19
C GLU A 180 31.64 5.35 8.80
N ALA A 181 31.40 5.16 7.50
CA ALA A 181 30.20 4.50 6.99
C ALA A 181 30.35 2.96 7.01
N PRO A 182 29.26 2.19 7.27
CA PRO A 182 29.22 0.75 7.03
C PRO A 182 29.66 0.41 5.60
N ALA A 183 30.45 -0.65 5.40
CA ALA A 183 31.09 -0.94 4.11
C ALA A 183 30.12 -1.01 2.92
N ASP A 184 28.93 -1.56 3.13
CA ASP A 184 27.88 -1.70 2.10
C ASP A 184 27.05 -0.43 1.90
N LEU A 185 27.03 0.49 2.87
CA LEU A 185 26.12 1.64 2.85
C LEU A 185 26.40 2.61 1.67
N PRO A 186 27.66 2.95 1.32
CA PRO A 186 27.95 3.74 0.12
C PRO A 186 27.41 3.09 -1.17
N GLU A 187 27.55 1.77 -1.34
CA GLU A 187 27.04 1.06 -2.51
C GLU A 187 25.51 1.17 -2.57
N ILE A 188 24.82 0.79 -1.49
CA ILE A 188 23.35 0.81 -1.39
C ILE A 188 22.79 2.22 -1.62
N LEU A 189 23.39 3.25 -1.02
CA LEU A 189 22.94 4.64 -1.14
C LEU A 189 23.34 5.29 -2.47
N SER A 190 24.23 4.68 -3.26
CA SER A 190 24.59 5.13 -4.61
C SER A 190 23.64 4.65 -5.70
N TRP A 191 22.83 3.63 -5.41
CA TRP A 191 21.92 3.03 -6.39
C TRP A 191 21.01 4.05 -7.05
N PRO A 192 20.68 3.85 -8.34
CA PRO A 192 19.64 4.64 -8.98
C PRO A 192 18.30 4.31 -8.31
N LEU A 193 17.50 5.33 -8.00
CA LEU A 193 16.21 5.14 -7.32
C LEU A 193 15.19 6.17 -7.78
N GLU A 194 13.91 5.80 -7.70
CA GLU A 194 12.77 6.71 -7.79
C GLU A 194 12.07 6.76 -6.43
N TRP A 195 11.88 7.95 -5.87
CA TRP A 195 10.91 8.19 -4.81
C TRP A 195 9.68 8.86 -5.41
N SER A 196 8.48 8.49 -4.99
CA SER A 196 7.26 9.21 -5.33
C SER A 196 6.28 9.24 -4.16
N ALA A 197 5.42 10.26 -4.09
CA ALA A 197 4.38 10.36 -3.07
C ALA A 197 3.08 10.92 -3.62
N LEU A 198 1.96 10.32 -3.21
CA LEU A 198 0.59 10.72 -3.53
C LEU A 198 -0.34 10.33 -2.37
N HIS A 199 -1.23 11.22 -1.95
CA HIS A 199 -2.27 10.96 -0.93
C HIS A 199 -1.76 10.31 0.37
N GLY A 200 -0.53 10.64 0.79
CA GLY A 200 0.07 10.16 2.04
C GLY A 200 0.78 8.82 1.93
N ILE A 201 0.83 8.25 0.72
CA ILE A 201 1.57 7.03 0.41
C ILE A 201 2.84 7.43 -0.35
N ALA A 202 3.99 7.10 0.23
CA ALA A 202 5.29 7.19 -0.42
C ALA A 202 5.71 5.82 -0.96
N GLN A 203 6.40 5.83 -2.10
CA GLN A 203 6.96 4.66 -2.75
C GLN A 203 8.41 4.94 -3.13
N VAL A 204 9.33 4.07 -2.71
CA VAL A 204 10.70 4.01 -3.23
C VAL A 204 10.83 2.81 -4.16
N LEU A 205 11.28 3.04 -5.39
CA LEU A 205 11.72 2.04 -6.33
C LEU A 205 13.24 2.03 -6.38
N THR A 206 13.83 0.84 -6.21
CA THR A 206 15.25 0.56 -6.44
C THR A 206 15.36 -0.60 -7.44
N PRO A 207 16.55 -0.91 -7.99
CA PRO A 207 16.72 -2.03 -8.90
C PRO A 207 16.48 -3.40 -8.25
N VAL A 208 16.55 -3.49 -6.91
CA VAL A 208 16.45 -4.74 -6.14
C VAL A 208 15.15 -4.90 -5.35
N PHE A 209 14.50 -3.81 -4.94
CA PHE A 209 13.23 -3.83 -4.21
C PHE A 209 12.38 -2.57 -4.41
N ARG A 210 11.08 -2.70 -4.13
CA ARG A 210 10.11 -1.62 -3.90
C ARG A 210 9.82 -1.50 -2.40
N LEU A 211 9.92 -0.29 -1.86
CA LEU A 211 9.41 0.07 -0.55
C LEU A 211 8.16 0.93 -0.72
N VAL A 212 7.19 0.75 0.18
CA VAL A 212 6.01 1.61 0.33
C VAL A 212 5.90 1.93 1.80
N HIS A 213 5.65 3.21 2.14
CA HIS A 213 5.50 3.68 3.51
C HIS A 213 4.59 4.92 3.56
N ASP A 214 4.20 5.32 4.76
CA ASP A 214 3.44 6.53 5.05
C ASP A 214 4.28 7.81 4.89
N THR A 215 3.64 8.90 4.46
CA THR A 215 4.22 10.23 4.33
C THR A 215 3.12 11.30 4.47
N ILE A 216 3.49 12.58 4.44
CA ILE A 216 2.55 13.70 4.44
C ILE A 216 1.67 13.65 3.18
N ALA A 217 0.36 13.86 3.35
CA ALA A 217 -0.60 13.82 2.25
C ALA A 217 -0.34 14.93 1.22
N THR A 218 -0.02 14.52 -0.02
CA THR A 218 0.12 15.43 -1.17
C THR A 218 -1.11 15.33 -2.08
N GLY A 219 -1.63 16.49 -2.52
CA GLY A 219 -2.73 16.57 -3.49
C GLY A 219 -2.32 16.35 -4.96
N ARG A 220 -1.02 16.14 -5.23
CA ARG A 220 -0.44 15.84 -6.54
C ARG A 220 0.70 14.85 -6.37
N LYS A 221 0.97 14.03 -7.39
CA LYS A 221 2.08 13.06 -7.35
C LYS A 221 3.42 13.80 -7.41
N ALA A 222 4.17 13.80 -6.31
CA ALA A 222 5.58 14.16 -6.29
C ALA A 222 6.42 12.97 -6.81
N ARG A 223 7.53 13.23 -7.50
CA ARG A 223 8.42 12.20 -8.07
C ARG A 223 9.85 12.72 -8.17
N HIS A 224 10.81 11.98 -7.62
CA HIS A 224 12.24 12.27 -7.63
C HIS A 224 13.01 11.07 -8.13
N GLU A 225 13.99 11.33 -9.00
CA GLU A 225 14.94 10.34 -9.48
C GLU A 225 16.35 10.73 -8.99
N ARG A 226 17.15 9.76 -8.58
CA ARG A 226 18.48 9.95 -8.00
C ARG A 226 19.39 8.81 -8.44
N GLY A 227 20.71 9.06 -8.50
CA GLY A 227 21.72 8.05 -8.81
C GLY A 227 21.87 7.71 -10.30
N ALA A 228 22.99 7.08 -10.66
CA ALA A 228 23.30 6.67 -12.03
C ALA A 228 22.90 5.21 -12.29
N ILE A 229 22.43 4.89 -13.50
CA ILE A 229 22.05 3.51 -13.88
C ILE A 229 23.22 2.52 -13.71
N ASP A 230 24.45 2.99 -13.91
CA ASP A 230 25.66 2.17 -13.77
C ASP A 230 25.94 1.75 -12.32
N ALA A 231 25.46 2.52 -11.33
CA ALA A 231 25.55 2.16 -9.90
C ALA A 231 24.56 1.05 -9.49
N ALA A 232 23.71 0.54 -10.40
CA ALA A 232 22.83 -0.58 -10.10
C ALA A 232 23.62 -1.89 -9.86
N PRO A 233 23.25 -2.71 -8.85
CA PRO A 233 23.99 -3.93 -8.52
C PRO A 233 23.83 -5.03 -9.60
N ALA A 234 24.59 -6.11 -9.50
CA ALA A 234 24.53 -7.23 -10.46
C ALA A 234 23.18 -8.00 -10.42
N GLU A 235 22.44 -7.89 -9.32
CA GLU A 235 21.10 -8.48 -9.10
C GLU A 235 19.96 -7.53 -9.49
N ALA A 236 20.29 -6.33 -9.98
CA ALA A 236 19.31 -5.37 -10.49
C ALA A 236 18.36 -6.03 -11.50
N ALA A 237 17.07 -5.77 -11.34
CA ALA A 237 16.09 -6.16 -12.33
C ALA A 237 16.32 -5.44 -13.66
N THR A 238 15.96 -6.13 -14.73
CA THR A 238 15.96 -5.60 -16.10
C THR A 238 14.52 -5.33 -16.54
N GLY A 239 14.29 -4.25 -17.27
CA GLY A 239 12.95 -3.81 -17.66
C GLY A 239 13.00 -2.59 -18.57
N LEU A 240 11.83 -2.03 -18.87
CA LEU A 240 11.70 -0.87 -19.76
C LEU A 240 11.68 0.47 -18.97
N VAL A 241 11.16 0.47 -17.74
CA VAL A 241 11.01 1.61 -16.80
C VAL A 241 10.90 1.00 -15.38
N PHE A 242 11.54 1.44 -14.28
CA PHE A 242 12.67 2.34 -14.01
C PHE A 242 13.20 2.03 -12.58
N PRO A 243 14.49 2.22 -12.24
CA PRO A 243 15.66 2.44 -13.09
C PRO A 243 16.30 1.08 -13.43
N PHE A 244 15.66 0.34 -14.31
CA PHE A 244 16.11 -0.99 -14.70
C PHE A 244 17.07 -0.91 -15.88
N ARG A 245 18.08 -1.80 -15.90
CA ARG A 245 18.91 -1.99 -17.08
C ARG A 245 18.02 -2.54 -18.21
N THR A 246 18.14 -1.99 -19.42
CA THR A 246 17.47 -2.56 -20.60
C THR A 246 17.86 -4.04 -20.70
N PRO A 247 16.90 -4.98 -20.78
CA PRO A 247 17.24 -6.39 -20.92
C PRO A 247 18.11 -6.58 -22.16
N ARG A 248 19.17 -7.39 -22.04
CA ARG A 248 19.95 -7.81 -23.22
C ARG A 248 18.99 -8.53 -24.17
N ARG A 249 18.58 -7.86 -25.24
CA ARG A 249 17.68 -8.40 -26.26
C ARG A 249 18.19 -9.78 -26.66
N ARG A 250 17.38 -10.81 -26.44
CA ARG A 250 17.77 -12.15 -26.88
C ARG A 250 17.76 -12.14 -28.41
N PRO A 251 18.69 -12.81 -29.11
CA PRO A 251 18.73 -12.80 -30.58
C PRO A 251 17.43 -13.23 -31.28
N LEU A 252 16.52 -13.87 -30.54
CA LEU A 252 15.16 -14.21 -30.96
C LEU A 252 14.34 -12.97 -31.37
N GLU A 253 14.44 -11.83 -30.68
CA GLU A 253 13.67 -10.61 -30.99
C GLU A 253 14.03 -10.00 -32.37
N GLY A 254 15.24 -10.29 -32.86
CA GLY A 254 15.69 -9.92 -34.20
C GLY A 254 15.41 -10.98 -35.27
N ARG A 255 14.89 -12.17 -34.91
CA ARG A 255 14.52 -13.18 -35.90
C ARG A 255 13.16 -12.86 -36.48
N ARG A 256 13.10 -12.85 -37.82
CA ARG A 256 11.88 -12.60 -38.59
C ARG A 256 10.70 -13.47 -38.11
N THR A 257 10.92 -14.76 -37.85
CA THR A 257 9.87 -15.67 -37.34
C THR A 257 9.26 -15.28 -35.98
N PHE A 258 10.00 -14.57 -35.12
CA PHE A 258 9.47 -14.04 -33.86
C PHE A 258 8.70 -12.73 -34.08
N GLN A 259 9.17 -11.90 -35.02
CA GLN A 259 8.47 -10.67 -35.41
C GLN A 259 7.17 -10.98 -36.15
N ASP A 260 7.19 -11.91 -37.10
CA ASP A 260 6.02 -12.47 -37.78
C ASP A 260 5.06 -13.11 -36.75
N GLY A 261 5.60 -13.83 -35.75
CA GLY A 261 4.82 -14.40 -34.65
C GLY A 261 4.12 -13.35 -33.78
N ILE A 262 4.81 -12.27 -33.40
CA ILE A 262 4.20 -11.14 -32.68
C ILE A 262 3.17 -10.43 -33.56
N ALA A 263 3.48 -10.18 -34.84
CA ALA A 263 2.57 -9.54 -35.78
C ALA A 263 1.26 -10.35 -35.89
N ASN A 264 1.35 -11.67 -36.08
CA ASN A 264 0.19 -12.55 -36.10
C ASN A 264 -0.56 -12.58 -34.75
N ILE A 265 0.13 -12.54 -33.60
CA ILE A 265 -0.55 -12.41 -32.29
C ILE A 265 -1.32 -11.08 -32.19
N THR A 266 -0.78 -9.98 -32.70
CA THR A 266 -1.46 -8.68 -32.68
C THR A 266 -2.52 -8.48 -33.78
N GLN A 267 -2.48 -9.26 -34.86
CA GLN A 267 -3.43 -9.19 -35.96
C GLN A 267 -4.58 -10.21 -35.84
N ASP A 268 -4.28 -11.39 -35.30
CA ASP A 268 -5.21 -12.53 -35.17
C ASP A 268 -5.53 -12.91 -33.72
N ALA A 269 -5.23 -12.07 -32.71
CA ALA A 269 -5.82 -12.23 -31.39
C ALA A 269 -7.34 -12.13 -31.54
N PRO A 270 -8.11 -13.23 -31.39
CA PRO A 270 -9.54 -13.16 -31.53
C PRO A 270 -10.05 -12.29 -30.39
N THR A 271 -10.74 -11.20 -30.71
CA THR A 271 -11.47 -10.43 -29.70
C THR A 271 -12.37 -11.41 -28.96
N VAL A 272 -12.06 -11.69 -27.70
CA VAL A 272 -12.90 -12.52 -26.84
C VAL A 272 -14.24 -11.82 -26.80
N GLN A 273 -15.26 -12.42 -27.41
CA GLN A 273 -16.63 -11.91 -27.33
C GLN A 273 -17.14 -12.23 -25.93
N VAL A 274 -16.79 -11.36 -24.98
CA VAL A 274 -17.39 -11.35 -23.65
C VAL A 274 -18.81 -10.82 -23.82
N GLY A 275 -19.80 -11.58 -23.38
CA GLY A 275 -21.18 -11.13 -23.39
C GLY A 275 -21.36 -9.96 -22.42
N GLY A 276 -22.07 -8.92 -22.85
CA GLY A 276 -22.57 -7.94 -21.90
C GLY A 276 -23.59 -8.60 -20.95
N VAL A 277 -23.57 -8.23 -19.68
CA VAL A 277 -24.71 -8.50 -18.78
C VAL A 277 -25.91 -7.70 -19.29
N THR A 278 -27.09 -8.31 -19.29
CA THR A 278 -28.32 -7.67 -19.76
C THR A 278 -28.63 -6.46 -18.87
N SER A 279 -28.55 -5.26 -19.43
CA SER A 279 -28.82 -4.01 -18.73
C SER A 279 -30.28 -3.61 -18.91
N LEU A 280 -31.02 -3.50 -17.80
CA LEU A 280 -32.39 -2.99 -17.80
C LEU A 280 -32.39 -1.55 -17.28
N SER A 281 -32.93 -0.65 -18.11
CA SER A 281 -33.15 0.77 -17.77
C SER A 281 -34.54 1.06 -17.21
N SER A 282 -35.40 0.03 -17.11
CA SER A 282 -36.71 0.10 -16.47
C SER A 282 -36.77 -0.77 -15.21
N PHE A 283 -37.54 -0.33 -14.22
CA PHE A 283 -37.73 -1.01 -12.94
C PHE A 283 -38.60 -2.28 -13.01
N GLU A 284 -38.80 -2.87 -14.20
CA GLU A 284 -39.49 -4.15 -14.34
C GLU A 284 -38.54 -5.30 -13.96
N VAL A 285 -38.37 -5.48 -12.65
CA VAL A 285 -37.56 -6.57 -12.06
C VAL A 285 -38.13 -7.91 -12.53
N PRO A 286 -37.35 -8.76 -13.23
CA PRO A 286 -37.81 -10.06 -13.68
C PRO A 286 -38.19 -10.94 -12.47
N LYS A 287 -39.40 -11.50 -12.48
CA LYS A 287 -39.88 -12.40 -11.40
C LYS A 287 -39.09 -13.71 -11.29
N ILE A 288 -38.33 -14.06 -12.32
CA ILE A 288 -37.42 -15.20 -12.42
C ILE A 288 -36.22 -14.71 -13.21
N LEU A 289 -35.01 -14.92 -12.70
CA LEU A 289 -33.78 -14.65 -13.42
C LEU A 289 -33.37 -15.93 -14.18
N SER A 290 -33.20 -15.84 -15.51
CA SER A 290 -32.60 -16.91 -16.32
C SER A 290 -31.09 -16.70 -16.56
N GLU A 291 -30.63 -15.47 -16.38
CA GLU A 291 -29.27 -15.00 -16.63
C GLU A 291 -28.95 -13.82 -15.69
N PRO A 292 -27.67 -13.41 -15.55
CA PRO A 292 -27.30 -12.23 -14.78
C PRO A 292 -27.87 -10.97 -15.44
N VAL A 293 -28.36 -10.06 -14.62
CA VAL A 293 -28.98 -8.79 -15.04
C VAL A 293 -28.41 -7.66 -14.19
N ILE A 294 -28.19 -6.50 -14.79
CA ILE A 294 -27.84 -5.25 -14.08
C ILE A 294 -28.97 -4.23 -14.24
N LEU A 295 -29.45 -3.71 -13.11
CA LEU A 295 -30.42 -2.61 -13.03
C LEU A 295 -29.61 -1.35 -12.70
N VAL A 296 -29.35 -0.53 -13.72
CA VAL A 296 -28.45 0.62 -13.59
C VAL A 296 -29.13 1.76 -12.84
N GLY A 297 -28.52 2.24 -11.76
CA GLY A 297 -29.04 3.32 -10.92
C GLY A 297 -30.32 3.01 -10.13
N ALA A 298 -30.85 1.79 -10.18
CA ALA A 298 -32.13 1.43 -9.55
C ALA A 298 -32.13 1.54 -8.00
N GLY A 299 -30.95 1.57 -7.38
CA GLY A 299 -30.76 1.81 -5.95
C GLY A 299 -30.81 3.29 -5.55
N ALA A 300 -30.84 4.24 -6.48
CA ALA A 300 -30.90 5.67 -6.16
C ALA A 300 -32.24 6.10 -5.53
N ASP A 301 -33.32 5.36 -5.81
CA ASP A 301 -34.66 5.57 -5.25
C ASP A 301 -34.94 4.70 -4.00
N LEU A 302 -33.97 3.90 -3.54
CA LEU A 302 -34.08 3.23 -2.25
C LEU A 302 -34.05 4.30 -1.14
N PRO A 303 -34.93 4.23 -0.12
CA PRO A 303 -34.87 5.16 1.00
C PRO A 303 -33.51 5.08 1.69
N GLU A 304 -33.03 6.17 2.29
CA GLU A 304 -31.72 6.27 2.95
C GLU A 304 -31.57 5.26 4.12
N PHE A 305 -31.29 4.00 3.81
CA PHE A 305 -30.94 2.98 4.79
C PHE A 305 -29.58 3.26 5.45
N ALA A 306 -28.73 4.04 4.79
CA ALA A 306 -27.34 4.30 5.19
C ALA A 306 -27.16 5.24 6.41
N SER A 307 -28.22 5.85 6.95
CA SER A 307 -28.14 6.77 8.09
C SER A 307 -28.58 6.15 9.44
N ARG A 308 -29.08 4.91 9.45
CA ARG A 308 -29.56 4.21 10.67
C ARG A 308 -28.70 3.01 11.06
N THR A 309 -27.44 3.26 11.38
CA THR A 309 -26.65 2.41 12.28
C THR A 309 -26.50 3.08 13.64
N ASP A 310 -27.63 3.43 14.27
CA ASP A 310 -27.64 3.90 15.64
C ASP A 310 -27.44 2.74 16.60
N SER A 311 -26.32 2.76 17.32
CA SER A 311 -26.05 1.87 18.43
C SER A 311 -26.84 2.32 19.67
N ASN A 312 -28.12 1.94 19.77
CA ASN A 312 -28.86 1.92 21.04
C ASN A 312 -30.11 1.04 20.98
N GLU A 313 -30.15 0.02 21.85
CA GLU A 313 -31.38 -0.66 22.25
C GLU A 313 -32.15 0.23 23.25
N GLU A 314 -33.04 1.09 22.77
CA GLU A 314 -34.28 1.53 23.47
C GLU A 314 -34.93 2.71 22.72
N SER A 315 -36.08 2.46 22.07
CA SER A 315 -37.23 3.37 21.84
C SER A 315 -37.95 3.03 20.54
N GLN A 316 -38.91 2.11 20.61
CA GLN A 316 -40.03 2.09 19.65
C GLN A 316 -41.16 2.95 20.23
N GLU A 317 -41.50 4.07 19.59
CA GLU A 317 -42.90 4.48 19.37
C GLU A 317 -43.03 5.75 18.51
N ALA A 318 -44.15 5.82 17.78
CA ALA A 318 -44.74 7.01 17.13
C ALA A 318 -43.91 7.82 16.10
N LEU A 319 -44.23 7.65 14.81
CA LEU A 319 -45.05 8.63 14.06
C LEU A 319 -45.29 8.17 12.59
N PHE A 320 -46.57 8.02 12.22
CA PHE A 320 -47.01 7.81 10.83
C PHE A 320 -47.97 8.94 10.41
N ALA A 321 -47.69 9.56 9.26
CA ALA A 321 -48.68 10.27 8.44
C ALA A 321 -48.16 10.34 6.98
N PRO A 322 -48.93 9.90 5.97
CA PRO A 322 -48.44 9.81 4.59
C PRO A 322 -48.77 11.05 3.74
N ALA A 323 -47.96 11.28 2.70
CA ALA A 323 -48.33 12.10 1.54
C ALA A 323 -48.36 11.21 0.28
N PRO A 324 -49.29 11.40 -0.68
CA PRO A 324 -49.52 10.43 -1.75
C PRO A 324 -48.73 10.73 -3.04
N SER A 325 -47.95 9.76 -3.51
CA SER A 325 -47.48 9.63 -4.92
C SER A 325 -46.93 8.21 -5.17
N PRO A 326 -46.85 7.80 -6.44
CA PRO A 326 -47.66 6.71 -7.00
C PRO A 326 -47.34 5.33 -6.40
N ALA A 327 -48.36 4.46 -6.38
CA ALA A 327 -48.27 3.14 -5.78
C ALA A 327 -47.22 2.25 -6.47
N PHE A 328 -46.04 2.14 -5.86
CA PHE A 328 -45.14 1.01 -6.06
C PHE A 328 -45.68 -0.20 -5.28
N ALA A 329 -45.64 -1.39 -5.87
CA ALA A 329 -45.96 -2.63 -5.15
C ALA A 329 -44.77 -3.07 -4.28
N LEU A 330 -44.45 -2.26 -3.26
CA LEU A 330 -43.42 -2.57 -2.27
C LEU A 330 -43.70 -3.88 -1.52
N SER A 331 -44.94 -4.40 -1.56
CA SER A 331 -45.37 -5.61 -0.86
C SER A 331 -44.52 -6.86 -1.12
N ASP A 332 -43.88 -7.00 -2.28
CA ASP A 332 -43.03 -8.17 -2.57
C ASP A 332 -41.61 -7.98 -2.02
N PHE A 333 -41.12 -6.74 -1.93
CA PHE A 333 -39.80 -6.39 -1.35
C PHE A 333 -39.88 -6.23 0.18
N GLU A 334 -40.97 -5.68 0.70
CA GLU A 334 -41.29 -5.68 2.14
C GLU A 334 -41.61 -7.09 2.66
N ARG A 335 -42.12 -8.01 1.83
CA ARG A 335 -42.14 -9.45 2.19
C ARG A 335 -40.77 -10.09 2.14
N ALA A 336 -39.88 -9.65 1.24
CA ALA A 336 -38.48 -10.00 1.31
C ALA A 336 -37.76 -9.38 2.54
N SER A 337 -38.33 -8.40 3.25
CA SER A 337 -37.76 -7.87 4.51
C SER A 337 -37.80 -8.87 5.69
N GLN A 338 -38.34 -10.08 5.50
CA GLN A 338 -38.02 -11.24 6.35
C GLN A 338 -36.66 -11.90 5.98
N LEU A 339 -35.77 -11.15 5.32
CA LEU A 339 -34.35 -11.47 5.22
C LEU A 339 -33.80 -11.63 6.64
N GLU A 340 -33.19 -12.78 6.91
CA GLU A 340 -32.16 -12.84 7.94
C GLU A 340 -31.03 -11.92 7.47
N THR A 341 -31.00 -10.70 7.99
CA THR A 341 -29.74 -9.99 8.14
C THR A 341 -28.89 -10.84 9.07
N GLN A 342 -28.03 -11.68 8.49
CA GLN A 342 -26.86 -12.16 9.20
C GLN A 342 -25.83 -11.03 9.15
N PRO A 343 -25.68 -10.19 10.19
CA PRO A 343 -24.45 -9.45 10.32
C PRO A 343 -23.35 -10.51 10.45
N HIS A 344 -22.42 -10.53 9.50
CA HIS A 344 -21.13 -11.17 9.73
C HIS A 344 -20.35 -10.33 10.76
N ALA A 345 -20.82 -10.34 12.01
CA ALA A 345 -20.20 -9.80 13.21
C ALA A 345 -19.04 -10.71 13.64
N GLY A 346 -18.10 -10.87 12.71
CA GLY A 346 -16.92 -11.72 12.76
C GLY A 346 -15.89 -11.13 11.82
N ALA A 347 -15.59 -9.85 12.01
CA ALA A 347 -14.72 -9.05 11.13
C ALA A 347 -13.25 -9.43 11.33
N GLU A 348 -12.86 -10.61 10.87
CA GLU A 348 -11.61 -10.66 10.10
C GLU A 348 -11.84 -9.90 8.80
N PRO A 349 -10.89 -9.05 8.35
CA PRO A 349 -11.05 -8.34 7.10
C PRO A 349 -11.11 -9.34 5.95
N VAL A 350 -12.28 -9.45 5.30
CA VAL A 350 -12.44 -10.28 4.11
C VAL A 350 -11.41 -9.82 3.07
N VAL A 351 -10.42 -10.68 2.83
CA VAL A 351 -9.34 -10.38 1.89
C VAL A 351 -9.94 -10.20 0.51
N THR A 352 -9.57 -9.09 -0.13
CA THR A 352 -10.02 -8.66 -1.46
C THR A 352 -10.13 -9.79 -2.48
N GLY A 353 -11.32 -9.97 -3.06
CA GLY A 353 -11.56 -10.84 -4.22
C GLY A 353 -11.83 -12.31 -3.89
N GLY A 354 -12.90 -12.59 -3.15
CA GLY A 354 -13.41 -13.96 -2.99
C GLY A 354 -14.08 -14.49 -4.26
N MET A 355 -13.65 -15.65 -4.74
CA MET A 355 -14.41 -16.44 -5.72
C MET A 355 -15.41 -17.32 -4.97
N LEU A 356 -16.67 -17.36 -5.42
CA LEU A 356 -17.58 -18.43 -4.98
C LEU A 356 -17.11 -19.74 -5.64
N LEU A 357 -16.67 -20.67 -4.80
CA LEU A 357 -16.13 -21.98 -5.21
C LEU A 357 -17.22 -22.97 -5.68
N GLU A 358 -18.48 -22.57 -5.57
CA GLU A 358 -19.66 -23.30 -6.01
C GLU A 358 -20.58 -22.33 -6.78
N PRO A 359 -21.44 -22.83 -7.70
CA PRO A 359 -22.43 -21.98 -8.36
C PRO A 359 -23.44 -21.45 -7.34
N VAL A 360 -23.98 -20.24 -7.59
CA VAL A 360 -24.93 -19.61 -6.67
C VAL A 360 -26.18 -20.49 -6.52
N ALA A 361 -26.50 -20.91 -5.29
CA ALA A 361 -27.54 -21.93 -5.06
C ALA A 361 -28.97 -21.42 -5.26
N LYS A 362 -29.19 -20.10 -5.22
CA LYS A 362 -30.49 -19.41 -5.30
C LYS A 362 -30.38 -18.16 -6.19
N ASP A 363 -31.53 -17.53 -6.48
CA ASP A 363 -31.52 -16.19 -7.05
C ASP A 363 -30.96 -15.21 -6.00
N THR A 364 -29.85 -14.54 -6.32
CA THR A 364 -29.14 -13.62 -5.41
C THR A 364 -29.08 -12.22 -6.00
N TRP A 365 -29.35 -11.22 -5.16
CA TRP A 365 -29.32 -9.81 -5.51
C TRP A 365 -28.20 -9.11 -4.75
N SER A 366 -27.34 -8.37 -5.45
CA SER A 366 -26.26 -7.56 -4.90
C SER A 366 -26.53 -6.08 -5.18
N ILE A 367 -26.85 -5.31 -4.15
CA ILE A 367 -27.07 -3.86 -4.21
C ILE A 367 -25.78 -3.15 -3.79
N LEU A 368 -25.22 -2.29 -4.64
CA LEU A 368 -23.99 -1.57 -4.33
C LEU A 368 -24.31 -0.19 -3.75
N LEU A 369 -23.94 0.04 -2.48
CA LEU A 369 -24.20 1.29 -1.77
C LEU A 369 -23.10 2.34 -2.00
N SER A 370 -21.85 1.89 -2.10
CA SER A 370 -20.69 2.76 -2.38
C SER A 370 -19.57 2.01 -3.08
N GLY A 371 -18.71 2.76 -3.78
CA GLY A 371 -17.56 2.24 -4.53
C GLY A 371 -17.90 1.71 -5.93
N CYS A 372 -16.99 0.92 -6.48
CA CYS A 372 -17.07 0.30 -7.79
C CYS A 372 -16.55 -1.14 -7.74
N ARG A 373 -17.26 -2.07 -8.38
CA ARG A 373 -16.98 -3.51 -8.37
C ARG A 373 -17.13 -4.10 -9.77
N ARG A 374 -16.10 -4.81 -10.25
CA ARG A 374 -16.18 -5.59 -11.50
C ARG A 374 -16.65 -7.00 -11.22
N TRP A 375 -17.55 -7.50 -12.05
CA TRP A 375 -18.10 -8.86 -11.99
C TRP A 375 -17.77 -9.65 -13.25
N VAL A 376 -17.53 -10.95 -13.09
CA VAL A 376 -17.43 -11.94 -14.16
C VAL A 376 -18.36 -13.10 -13.84
N PHE A 377 -19.15 -13.54 -14.82
CA PHE A 377 -20.14 -14.60 -14.71
C PHE A 377 -19.85 -15.72 -15.71
N CYS A 378 -20.17 -16.96 -15.35
CA CYS A 378 -20.17 -18.09 -16.29
C CYS A 378 -21.48 -18.90 -16.17
N ALA A 379 -22.02 -19.31 -17.31
CA ALA A 379 -23.33 -19.96 -17.40
C ALA A 379 -23.37 -21.34 -16.68
N PRO A 380 -24.55 -21.79 -16.21
CA PRO A 380 -24.73 -23.13 -15.66
C PRO A 380 -24.35 -24.21 -16.69
N GLY A 381 -23.84 -25.36 -16.23
CA GLY A 381 -23.40 -26.44 -17.12
C GLY A 381 -22.05 -26.21 -17.82
N SER A 382 -21.43 -25.04 -17.61
CA SER A 382 -19.98 -24.83 -17.77
C SER A 382 -19.19 -26.00 -17.16
N PRO A 383 -18.10 -26.52 -17.79
CA PRO A 383 -17.38 -27.66 -17.27
C PRO A 383 -16.76 -27.35 -15.90
N ALA A 384 -17.42 -27.82 -14.82
CA ALA A 384 -16.99 -27.57 -13.45
C ALA A 384 -15.56 -28.07 -13.19
N ASP A 385 -15.16 -29.15 -13.89
CA ASP A 385 -13.80 -29.71 -13.85
C ASP A 385 -12.71 -28.73 -14.35
N LEU A 386 -13.04 -27.74 -15.18
CA LEU A 386 -12.10 -26.67 -15.59
C LEU A 386 -11.94 -25.56 -14.53
N LEU A 387 -12.87 -25.48 -13.57
CA LEU A 387 -12.87 -24.51 -12.47
C LEU A 387 -12.46 -25.14 -11.12
N ALA A 388 -12.17 -26.45 -11.11
CA ALA A 388 -11.68 -27.16 -9.94
C ALA A 388 -10.35 -26.55 -9.46
N GLY A 389 -10.37 -25.93 -8.27
CA GLY A 389 -9.23 -25.22 -7.68
C GLY A 389 -9.38 -23.70 -7.58
N GLY A 390 -10.52 -23.13 -7.99
CA GLY A 390 -10.83 -21.71 -7.83
C GLY A 390 -9.96 -20.76 -8.67
N PRO A 391 -9.90 -20.94 -10.01
CA PRO A 391 -9.00 -20.15 -10.85
C PRO A 391 -9.51 -18.71 -11.04
N ASP A 392 -8.60 -17.74 -11.06
CA ASP A 392 -8.94 -16.31 -11.17
C ASP A 392 -9.54 -15.99 -12.56
N LEU A 393 -10.86 -15.85 -12.65
CA LEU A 393 -11.57 -15.48 -13.88
C LEU A 393 -11.22 -14.07 -14.37
N PHE A 394 -10.49 -13.27 -13.59
CA PHE A 394 -9.92 -12.01 -14.09
C PHE A 394 -8.65 -12.22 -14.94
N ASP A 395 -7.98 -13.37 -14.86
CA ASP A 395 -6.84 -13.72 -15.72
C ASP A 395 -7.27 -13.75 -17.20
N PRO A 396 -6.71 -12.87 -18.06
CA PRO A 396 -7.05 -12.85 -19.48
C PRO A 396 -6.62 -14.14 -20.22
N GLU A 397 -5.56 -14.83 -19.79
CA GLU A 397 -5.12 -16.08 -20.44
C GLU A 397 -6.05 -17.25 -20.10
N LEU A 398 -6.55 -17.31 -18.86
CA LEU A 398 -7.62 -18.22 -18.48
C LEU A 398 -8.91 -17.93 -19.26
N ARG A 399 -9.40 -16.69 -19.26
CA ARG A 399 -10.63 -16.31 -19.98
C ARG A 399 -10.55 -16.63 -21.47
N TYR A 400 -9.40 -16.38 -22.10
CA TYR A 400 -9.18 -16.75 -23.49
C TYR A 400 -9.29 -18.27 -23.73
N ARG A 401 -8.68 -19.09 -22.87
CA ARG A 401 -8.80 -20.56 -22.95
C ARG A 401 -10.23 -21.04 -22.74
N LEU A 402 -10.93 -20.51 -21.74
CA LEU A 402 -12.32 -20.85 -21.42
C LEU A 402 -13.29 -20.46 -22.54
N SER A 403 -13.19 -19.23 -23.06
CA SER A 403 -13.98 -18.77 -24.22
C SER A 403 -13.74 -19.67 -25.45
N ARG A 404 -12.49 -20.10 -25.71
CA ARG A 404 -12.19 -21.04 -26.79
C ARG A 404 -12.71 -22.47 -26.57
N SER A 405 -13.02 -22.86 -25.33
CA SER A 405 -13.78 -24.10 -25.05
C SER A 405 -15.30 -23.93 -25.17
N GLY A 406 -15.78 -22.77 -25.62
CA GLY A 406 -17.21 -22.48 -25.82
C GLY A 406 -17.95 -22.01 -24.56
N LEU A 407 -17.22 -21.52 -23.54
CA LEU A 407 -17.83 -20.99 -22.32
C LEU A 407 -18.48 -19.62 -22.58
N ASP A 408 -19.76 -19.46 -22.23
CA ASP A 408 -20.39 -18.14 -22.12
C ASP A 408 -19.85 -17.43 -20.88
N ILE A 409 -18.98 -16.43 -21.10
CA ILE A 409 -18.43 -15.56 -20.08
C ILE A 409 -19.05 -14.19 -20.28
N ARG A 410 -19.65 -13.66 -19.21
CA ARG A 410 -20.23 -12.31 -19.20
C ARG A 410 -19.53 -11.44 -18.17
N GLU A 411 -19.43 -10.14 -18.43
CA GLU A 411 -18.85 -9.19 -17.47
C GLU A 411 -19.63 -7.89 -17.39
N CYS A 412 -19.57 -7.25 -16.23
CA CYS A 412 -20.03 -5.87 -16.04
C CYS A 412 -19.22 -5.19 -14.94
N GLU A 413 -19.31 -3.86 -14.90
CA GLU A 413 -18.89 -3.06 -13.76
C GLU A 413 -20.15 -2.52 -13.08
N GLN A 414 -20.19 -2.63 -11.76
CA GLN A 414 -21.25 -2.17 -10.88
C GLN A 414 -20.75 -0.93 -10.17
N VAL A 415 -21.49 0.18 -10.24
CA VAL A 415 -21.21 1.41 -9.49
C VAL A 415 -22.25 1.64 -8.39
N ALA A 416 -21.96 2.56 -7.46
CA ALA A 416 -22.89 2.92 -6.38
C ALA A 416 -24.28 3.29 -6.95
N GLY A 417 -25.32 2.64 -6.43
CA GLY A 417 -26.70 2.74 -6.92
C GLY A 417 -27.12 1.64 -7.90
N ASP A 418 -26.21 0.80 -8.40
CA ASP A 418 -26.57 -0.33 -9.26
C ASP A 418 -27.00 -1.56 -8.46
N ILE A 419 -27.95 -2.32 -9.02
CA ILE A 419 -28.38 -3.62 -8.49
C ILE A 419 -28.04 -4.71 -9.51
N ILE A 420 -27.37 -5.77 -9.08
CA ILE A 420 -27.12 -6.96 -9.89
C ILE A 420 -27.97 -8.12 -9.40
N GLY A 421 -28.74 -8.71 -10.30
CA GLY A 421 -29.41 -9.98 -10.09
C GLY A 421 -28.58 -11.12 -10.68
N ILE A 422 -28.40 -12.20 -9.92
CA ILE A 422 -27.68 -13.41 -10.31
C ILE A 422 -28.66 -14.58 -10.22
N ALA A 423 -28.90 -15.24 -11.36
CA ALA A 423 -29.76 -16.41 -11.43
C ALA A 423 -29.11 -17.63 -10.75
N ALA A 424 -29.93 -18.48 -10.12
CA ALA A 424 -29.47 -19.74 -9.55
C ALA A 424 -28.71 -20.61 -10.58
N GLY A 425 -27.66 -21.30 -10.12
CA GLY A 425 -26.80 -22.18 -10.92
C GLY A 425 -25.69 -21.48 -11.72
N TRP A 426 -25.66 -20.14 -11.74
CA TRP A 426 -24.56 -19.39 -12.37
C TRP A 426 -23.32 -19.33 -11.47
N TRP A 427 -22.15 -19.30 -12.08
CA TRP A 427 -20.89 -19.00 -11.40
C TRP A 427 -20.63 -17.50 -11.44
N CYS A 428 -20.08 -16.93 -10.37
CA CYS A 428 -19.59 -15.55 -10.39
C CYS A 428 -18.31 -15.35 -9.57
N GLN A 429 -17.50 -14.39 -10.00
CA GLN A 429 -16.38 -13.83 -9.26
C GLN A 429 -16.44 -12.31 -9.36
N PHE A 430 -16.09 -11.60 -8.29
CA PHE A 430 -16.01 -10.15 -8.30
C PHE A 430 -14.68 -9.63 -7.79
N ARG A 431 -14.34 -8.40 -8.19
CA ARG A 431 -13.17 -7.66 -7.74
C ARG A 431 -13.57 -6.22 -7.49
N ASP A 432 -13.44 -5.80 -6.23
CA ASP A 432 -13.62 -4.41 -5.84
C ASP A 432 -12.51 -3.58 -6.49
N LEU A 433 -12.90 -2.54 -7.25
CA LEU A 433 -11.99 -1.59 -7.90
C LEU A 433 -11.73 -0.37 -7.00
N GLU A 434 -12.68 -0.09 -6.10
CA GLU A 434 -12.64 0.94 -5.06
C GLU A 434 -13.10 0.34 -3.72
N PRO A 435 -12.96 1.02 -2.56
CA PRO A 435 -13.57 0.57 -1.32
C PRO A 435 -15.11 0.49 -1.45
N VAL A 436 -15.68 -0.67 -1.14
CA VAL A 436 -17.08 -0.99 -1.43
C VAL A 436 -17.90 -1.26 -0.16
N GLN A 437 -19.14 -0.78 -0.15
CA GLN A 437 -20.22 -1.28 0.72
C GLN A 437 -21.34 -1.83 -0.16
N ALA A 438 -21.79 -3.05 0.13
CA ALA A 438 -22.85 -3.72 -0.62
C ALA A 438 -23.78 -4.51 0.30
N VAL A 439 -25.04 -4.66 -0.11
CA VAL A 439 -26.02 -5.56 0.52
C VAL A 439 -26.25 -6.73 -0.42
N ILE A 440 -26.14 -7.95 0.10
CA ILE A 440 -26.44 -9.19 -0.64
C ILE A 440 -27.70 -9.80 -0.02
N ALA A 441 -28.68 -10.11 -0.87
CA ALA A 441 -29.96 -10.70 -0.48
C ALA A 441 -30.23 -11.95 -1.32
N GLU A 442 -30.62 -13.06 -0.69
CA GLU A 442 -31.05 -14.28 -1.38
C GLU A 442 -32.58 -14.38 -1.41
N ARG A 443 -33.13 -14.93 -2.49
CA ARG A 443 -34.55 -15.22 -2.59
C ARG A 443 -34.93 -16.35 -1.64
N SER A 444 -35.88 -16.08 -0.74
CA SER A 444 -36.47 -17.10 0.14
C SER A 444 -37.45 -18.00 -0.62
N ASP A 445 -37.38 -19.32 -0.38
CA ASP A 445 -38.25 -20.33 -1.01
C ASP A 445 -39.72 -20.24 -0.56
N ARG A 446 -40.06 -19.34 0.38
CA ARG A 446 -41.39 -19.21 1.00
C ARG A 446 -42.41 -18.36 0.20
N LEU A 447 -42.08 -17.96 -1.03
CA LEU A 447 -42.92 -17.08 -1.88
C LEU A 447 -43.37 -17.75 -3.21
N ALA A 448 -43.45 -19.09 -3.23
CA ALA A 448 -44.00 -19.88 -4.33
C ALA A 448 -45.51 -20.16 -4.15
#